data_AF-A0A2S7QGX9-F1
#
_entry.id   AF-A0A2S7QGX9-F1
#
_cell.length_a   1.000
_cell.length_b   1.000
_cell.length_c   1.000
_cell.angle_alpha   90.00
_cell.angle_beta   90.00
_cell.angle_gamma   90.00
#
_symmetry.space_group_name_H-M   'P 1'
#
loop_
_entity.id
_entity.type
_entity.pdbx_description
1 polymer ?
#
loop_
_entity_poly.entity_id
_entity_poly.type
_entity_poly.pdbx_seq_one_letter_code
_entity_poly.pdbx_strand_id
1 'polypeptide(L)'
;MSFIGRGRVRLVLFHCSFLALKARSLSTTFIAPEEYRIEGERRLFQGQILDDNFQHSLYIFQDDLTHAYRLHAAVGNGELRRCPVWTAFVSELQMNSDTWIERHSRHRVRVKDLQIFVFCNEYRRKAQIRRHGEFELNFTHSAGDSDSEDAVRVIDVPPAQ
;
A
#
# COMPACT_ATOMS: atom_id res chain seq x y z
N MET A 1 3.21 16.18 -23.51
CA MET A 1 4.24 15.15 -23.77
C MET A 1 4.36 14.32 -22.49
N SER A 2 3.54 13.26 -22.35
CA SER A 2 3.33 12.52 -21.10
C SER A 2 3.93 11.12 -21.18
N PHE A 3 5.18 10.97 -20.73
CA PHE A 3 5.87 9.67 -20.65
C PHE A 3 6.30 9.27 -19.22
N ILE A 4 5.92 10.04 -18.20
CA ILE A 4 6.52 9.93 -16.86
C ILE A 4 5.72 9.04 -15.87
N GLY A 5 4.55 8.50 -16.24
CA GLY A 5 3.78 7.62 -15.34
C GLY A 5 4.23 6.14 -15.30
N ARG A 6 4.58 5.54 -16.45
CA ARG A 6 4.83 4.08 -16.54
C ARG A 6 6.23 3.64 -16.07
N GLY A 7 7.22 4.52 -16.14
CA GLY A 7 8.59 4.22 -15.70
C GLY A 7 8.68 4.05 -14.18
N ARG A 8 8.04 4.94 -13.43
CA ARG A 8 8.06 4.92 -11.96
C ARG A 8 7.44 3.66 -11.36
N VAL A 9 6.29 3.24 -11.85
CA VAL A 9 5.65 1.98 -11.41
C VAL A 9 6.63 0.81 -11.49
N ARG A 10 7.37 0.67 -12.60
CA ARG A 10 8.34 -0.42 -12.77
C ARG A 10 9.51 -0.35 -11.79
N LEU A 11 10.02 0.84 -11.51
CA LEU A 11 11.10 1.03 -10.54
C LEU A 11 10.66 0.69 -9.12
N VAL A 12 9.45 1.09 -8.74
CA VAL A 12 8.86 0.72 -7.45
C VAL A 12 8.69 -0.79 -7.33
N LEU A 13 8.15 -1.45 -8.37
CA LEU A 13 8.00 -2.91 -8.37
C LEU A 13 9.35 -3.63 -8.29
N PHE A 14 10.35 -3.15 -9.03
CA PHE A 14 11.71 -3.68 -8.95
C PHE A 14 12.29 -3.52 -7.54
N HIS A 15 12.19 -2.33 -6.95
CA HIS A 15 12.69 -2.04 -5.62
C HIS A 15 12.02 -2.90 -4.54
N CYS A 16 10.68 -2.98 -4.54
CA CYS A 16 9.95 -3.84 -3.61
C CYS A 16 10.29 -5.33 -3.78
N SER A 17 10.46 -5.79 -5.02
CA SER A 17 10.88 -7.18 -5.30
C SER A 17 12.28 -7.45 -4.76
N PHE A 18 13.22 -6.54 -5.00
CA PHE A 18 14.59 -6.65 -4.51
C PHE A 18 14.65 -6.64 -2.98
N LEU A 19 13.92 -5.74 -2.32
CA LEU A 19 13.81 -5.72 -0.86
C LEU A 19 13.21 -7.01 -0.30
N ALA A 20 12.16 -7.53 -0.93
CA ALA A 20 11.53 -8.78 -0.52
C ALA A 20 12.48 -9.98 -0.62
N LEU A 21 13.33 -10.01 -1.65
CA LEU A 21 14.38 -11.02 -1.83
C LEU A 21 15.52 -10.83 -0.83
N LYS A 22 16.01 -9.60 -0.67
CA LYS A 22 17.08 -9.26 0.27
C LYS A 22 16.69 -9.64 1.70
N ALA A 23 15.49 -9.26 2.14
CA ALA A 23 14.99 -9.54 3.49
C ALA A 23 14.85 -11.04 3.80
N ARG A 24 14.65 -11.89 2.78
CA ARG A 24 14.52 -13.35 2.94
C ARG A 24 15.82 -14.11 2.67
N SER A 25 16.89 -13.40 2.31
CA SER A 25 18.19 -14.03 2.06
C SER A 25 18.87 -14.38 3.37
N LEU A 26 19.32 -15.64 3.51
CA LEU A 26 20.07 -16.12 4.68
C LEU A 26 21.38 -15.36 4.90
N SER A 27 21.92 -14.73 3.86
CA SER A 27 23.15 -13.93 3.93
C SER A 27 22.90 -12.48 4.35
N THR A 28 21.64 -12.04 4.45
CA THR A 28 21.31 -10.68 4.87
C THR A 28 21.10 -10.65 6.37
N THR A 29 22.05 -10.04 7.08
CA THR A 29 21.96 -9.83 8.53
C THR A 29 21.34 -8.47 8.89
N PHE A 30 21.35 -7.53 7.96
CA PHE A 30 20.86 -6.17 8.16
C PHE A 30 20.41 -5.52 6.85
N ILE A 31 19.30 -4.77 6.91
CA ILE A 31 18.84 -3.86 5.85
C ILE A 31 18.70 -2.48 6.49
N ALA A 32 19.39 -1.50 5.92
CA ALA A 32 19.37 -0.15 6.47
C ALA A 32 17.96 0.46 6.34
N PRO A 33 17.49 1.25 7.32
CA PRO A 33 16.18 1.91 7.25
C PRO A 33 15.93 2.70 5.96
N GLU A 34 16.98 3.28 5.38
CA GLU A 34 16.98 4.08 4.16
C GLU A 34 16.68 3.22 2.93
N GLU A 35 17.09 1.95 2.93
CA GLU A 35 16.83 1.03 1.82
C GLU A 35 15.34 0.70 1.69
N TYR A 36 14.53 0.88 2.74
CA TYR A 36 13.07 0.71 2.66
C TYR A 36 12.35 1.92 2.04
N ARG A 37 13.08 3.02 1.78
CA ARG A 37 12.52 4.25 1.23
C ARG A 37 12.76 4.30 -0.26
N ILE A 38 11.73 4.71 -0.99
CA ILE A 38 11.84 5.09 -2.40
C ILE A 38 11.90 6.62 -2.45
N GLU A 39 12.86 7.16 -3.19
CA GLU A 39 13.01 8.61 -3.32
C GLU A 39 11.92 9.21 -4.22
N GLY A 40 11.54 10.46 -3.92
CA GLY A 40 10.51 11.18 -4.65
C GLY A 40 9.08 10.71 -4.38
N GLU A 41 8.86 10.06 -3.24
CA GLU A 41 7.55 9.85 -2.66
C GLU A 41 7.57 10.20 -1.16
N ARG A 42 6.45 10.74 -0.68
CA ARG A 42 6.23 11.09 0.71
C ARG A 42 5.19 10.18 1.33
N ARG A 43 5.46 9.72 2.56
CA ARG A 43 4.48 8.96 3.34
C ARG A 43 3.44 9.91 3.91
N LEU A 44 2.18 9.66 3.61
CA LEU A 44 1.05 10.43 4.13
C LEU A 44 0.35 9.73 5.30
N PHE A 45 0.37 8.39 5.31
CA PHE A 45 -0.30 7.60 6.33
C PHE A 45 0.51 6.35 6.71
N GLN A 46 0.35 5.91 7.95
CA GLN A 46 0.77 4.60 8.43
C GLN A 46 -0.27 4.07 9.43
N GLY A 47 -0.71 2.83 9.23
CA GLY A 47 -1.66 2.16 10.13
C GLY A 47 -1.43 0.66 10.18
N GLN A 48 -2.19 -0.04 11.02
CA GLN A 48 -2.16 -1.51 11.09
C GLN A 48 -3.42 -2.11 10.49
N ILE A 49 -3.24 -3.09 9.60
CA ILE A 49 -4.32 -3.85 8.99
C ILE A 49 -4.18 -5.34 9.32
N LEU A 50 -5.31 -6.03 9.31
CA LEU A 50 -5.39 -7.49 9.30
C LEU A 50 -5.68 -7.94 7.87
N ASP A 51 -4.77 -8.70 7.29
CA ASP A 51 -4.84 -9.16 5.91
C ASP A 51 -4.28 -10.60 5.81
N ASP A 52 -5.06 -11.49 5.17
CA ASP A 52 -4.77 -12.93 5.07
C ASP A 52 -4.47 -13.61 6.42
N ASN A 53 -5.13 -13.17 7.49
CA ASN A 53 -4.93 -13.57 8.89
C ASN A 53 -3.60 -13.12 9.53
N PHE A 54 -2.85 -12.26 8.86
CA PHE A 54 -1.62 -11.67 9.38
C PHE A 54 -1.78 -10.18 9.64
N GLN A 55 -1.10 -9.70 10.67
CA GLN A 55 -1.01 -8.26 10.92
C GLN A 55 0.05 -7.65 10.00
N HIS A 56 -0.35 -6.62 9.25
CA HIS A 56 0.52 -5.89 8.35
C HIS A 56 0.53 -4.41 8.69
N SER A 57 1.67 -3.76 8.43
CA SER A 57 1.74 -2.30 8.39
C SER A 57 1.29 -1.84 7.02
N LEU A 58 0.24 -1.02 6.99
CA LEU A 58 -0.22 -0.33 5.79
C LEU A 58 0.41 1.05 5.74
N TYR A 59 0.86 1.44 4.56
CA TYR A 59 1.38 2.76 4.25
C TYR A 59 0.65 3.33 3.04
N ILE A 60 0.37 4.63 3.07
CA ILE A 60 -0.06 5.39 1.89
C ILE A 60 1.05 6.39 1.58
N PHE A 61 1.60 6.27 0.38
CA PHE A 61 2.58 7.20 -0.17
C PHE A 61 1.95 8.02 -1.28
N GLN A 62 2.45 9.24 -1.45
CA GLN A 62 2.16 10.08 -2.61
C GLN A 62 3.44 10.34 -3.37
N ASP A 63 3.39 10.16 -4.69
CA ASP A 63 4.46 10.52 -5.59
C ASP A 63 4.58 12.05 -5.69
N ASP A 64 5.78 12.59 -5.52
CA ASP A 64 5.97 14.05 -5.46
C ASP A 64 5.75 14.75 -6.82
N LEU A 65 5.85 14.03 -7.94
CA LEU A 65 5.73 14.59 -9.28
C LEU A 65 4.35 14.41 -9.89
N THR A 66 3.74 13.24 -9.69
CA THR A 66 2.45 12.85 -10.29
C THR A 66 1.29 12.96 -9.31
N HIS A 67 1.57 13.14 -8.02
CA HIS A 67 0.58 13.12 -6.95
C HIS A 67 -0.23 11.81 -6.85
N ALA A 68 0.14 10.78 -7.62
CA ALA A 68 -0.49 9.48 -7.59
C ALA A 68 -0.25 8.80 -6.22
N TYR A 69 -1.27 8.12 -5.72
CA TYR A 69 -1.17 7.39 -4.46
C TYR A 69 -0.65 5.97 -4.67
N ARG A 70 0.18 5.52 -3.73
CA ARG A 70 0.65 4.14 -3.63
C ARG A 70 0.28 3.57 -2.29
N LEU A 71 -0.52 2.52 -2.31
CA LEU A 71 -0.81 1.71 -1.12
C LEU A 71 0.25 0.62 -1.03
N HIS A 72 0.74 0.39 0.19
CA HIS A 72 1.80 -0.57 0.44
C HIS A 72 1.58 -1.29 1.76
N ALA A 73 1.49 -2.61 1.69
CA ALA A 73 1.51 -3.45 2.88
C ALA A 73 2.88 -4.11 3.05
N ALA A 74 3.36 -4.06 4.28
CA ALA A 74 4.57 -4.73 4.71
C ALA A 74 4.32 -5.54 5.97
N VAL A 75 5.18 -6.53 6.23
CA VAL A 75 5.14 -7.34 7.44
C VAL A 75 5.20 -6.43 8.68
N GLY A 76 4.24 -6.58 9.60
CA GLY A 76 4.06 -5.67 10.74
C GLY A 76 5.02 -5.91 11.90
N ASN A 77 5.51 -7.14 12.09
CA ASN A 77 6.32 -7.53 13.24
C ASN A 77 7.32 -8.65 12.92
N GLY A 78 8.17 -9.00 13.89
CA GLY A 78 9.17 -10.06 13.76
C GLY A 78 10.40 -9.67 12.93
N GLU A 79 11.19 -10.68 12.55
CA GLU A 79 12.46 -10.49 11.84
C GLU A 79 12.28 -9.88 10.44
N LEU A 80 11.17 -10.20 9.78
CA LEU A 80 10.85 -9.68 8.46
C LEU A 80 10.13 -8.33 8.51
N ARG A 81 10.10 -7.62 9.65
CA ARG A 81 9.39 -6.34 9.77
C ARG A 81 9.78 -5.37 8.65
N ARG A 82 8.79 -4.72 8.04
CA ARG A 82 8.90 -3.83 6.85
C ARG A 82 9.20 -4.55 5.53
N CYS A 83 9.32 -5.88 5.50
CA CYS A 83 9.42 -6.63 4.25
C CYS A 83 8.15 -6.45 3.42
N PRO A 84 8.24 -6.08 2.13
CA PRO A 84 7.09 -5.95 1.25
C PRO A 84 6.24 -7.22 1.19
N VAL A 85 4.93 -7.06 1.37
CA VAL A 85 3.91 -8.10 1.12
C VAL A 85 3.23 -7.83 -0.21
N TRP A 86 2.65 -6.63 -0.36
CA TRP A 86 2.09 -6.18 -1.62
C TRP A 86 2.18 -4.66 -1.78
N THR A 87 2.05 -4.17 -3.01
CA THR A 87 1.85 -2.75 -3.30
C THR A 87 0.81 -2.59 -4.41
N ALA A 88 0.09 -1.47 -4.39
CA ALA A 88 -0.85 -1.10 -5.42
C ALA A 88 -0.75 0.41 -5.70
N PHE A 89 -1.17 0.80 -6.90
CA PHE A 89 -1.12 2.17 -7.36
C PHE A 89 -2.54 2.62 -7.67
N VAL A 90 -2.85 3.85 -7.27
CA VAL A 90 -4.08 4.54 -7.61
C VAL A 90 -3.72 5.59 -8.64
N SER A 91 -4.36 5.51 -9.81
CA SER A 91 -4.12 6.48 -10.87
C SER A 91 -4.88 7.78 -10.62
N GLU A 92 -4.39 8.91 -11.15
CA GLU A 92 -5.14 10.18 -11.12
C GLU A 92 -6.57 10.03 -11.69
N LEU A 93 -6.74 9.23 -12.74
CA LEU A 93 -8.06 8.95 -13.33
C LEU A 93 -9.01 8.25 -12.35
N GLN A 94 -8.47 7.32 -11.56
CA GLN A 94 -9.23 6.62 -10.52
C GLN A 94 -9.54 7.59 -9.37
N MET A 95 -8.60 8.46 -9.01
CA MET A 95 -8.79 9.49 -7.99
C MET A 95 -9.89 10.48 -8.34
N ASN A 96 -10.07 10.79 -9.63
CA ASN A 96 -11.14 11.66 -10.12
C ASN A 96 -12.53 11.02 -10.11
N SER A 97 -12.67 9.77 -9.63
CA SER A 97 -13.97 9.13 -9.43
C SER A 97 -14.40 9.24 -7.98
N ASP A 98 -15.49 9.94 -7.66
CA ASP A 98 -15.98 10.14 -6.28
C ASP A 98 -16.31 8.84 -5.49
N THR A 99 -16.14 7.66 -6.09
CA THR A 99 -16.51 6.38 -5.49
C THR A 99 -15.38 5.35 -5.46
N TRP A 100 -14.14 5.74 -5.79
CA TRP A 100 -13.03 4.78 -5.86
C TRP A 100 -12.57 4.29 -4.48
N ILE A 101 -12.80 5.08 -3.43
CA ILE A 101 -12.53 4.73 -2.03
C ILE A 101 -13.77 5.01 -1.18
N GLU A 102 -14.14 4.07 -0.31
CA GLU A 102 -15.32 4.21 0.54
C GLU A 102 -15.07 3.61 1.92
N ARG A 103 -15.40 4.35 2.98
CA ARG A 103 -15.42 3.83 4.34
C ARG A 103 -16.70 3.03 4.57
N HIS A 104 -16.60 1.71 4.61
CA HIS A 104 -17.76 0.83 4.79
C HIS A 104 -18.10 0.58 6.27
N SER A 105 -17.12 0.67 7.19
CA SER A 105 -17.35 0.60 8.63
C SER A 105 -16.23 1.25 9.43
N ARG A 106 -16.37 1.25 10.76
CA ARG A 106 -15.37 1.75 11.72
C ARG A 106 -13.96 1.23 11.47
N HIS A 107 -13.81 0.02 10.94
CA HIS A 107 -12.52 -0.63 10.74
C HIS A 107 -12.29 -1.07 9.30
N ARG A 108 -13.12 -0.61 8.36
CA ARG A 108 -13.14 -1.17 7.02
C ARG A 108 -13.25 -0.09 5.97
N VAL A 109 -12.28 -0.09 5.07
CA VAL A 109 -12.24 0.76 3.88
C VAL A 109 -12.23 -0.13 2.66
N ARG A 110 -13.03 0.23 1.65
CA ARG A 110 -13.06 -0.44 0.35
C ARG A 110 -12.40 0.44 -0.68
N VAL A 111 -11.65 -0.19 -1.57
CA VAL A 111 -10.97 0.45 -2.69
C VAL A 111 -11.37 -0.28 -3.96
N LYS A 112 -11.97 0.43 -4.91
CA LYS A 112 -12.36 -0.11 -6.22
C LYS A 112 -11.16 -0.18 -7.15
N ASP A 113 -11.19 -1.12 -8.09
CA ASP A 113 -10.21 -1.24 -9.19
C ASP A 113 -8.74 -1.26 -8.75
N LEU A 114 -8.46 -1.76 -7.54
CA LEU A 114 -7.11 -1.80 -6.99
C LEU A 114 -6.33 -3.01 -7.51
N GLN A 115 -5.38 -2.76 -8.42
CA GLN A 115 -4.45 -3.80 -8.88
C GLN A 115 -3.28 -3.96 -7.92
N ILE A 116 -3.27 -5.07 -7.16
CA ILE A 116 -2.16 -5.40 -6.25
C ILE A 116 -1.06 -6.24 -6.90
N PHE A 117 0.18 -5.84 -6.65
CA PHE A 117 1.40 -6.57 -6.96
C PHE A 117 1.93 -7.20 -5.68
N VAL A 118 2.14 -8.52 -5.71
CA VAL A 118 2.41 -9.34 -4.51
C VAL A 118 3.86 -9.82 -4.56
N PHE A 119 4.56 -9.77 -3.42
CA PHE A 119 5.98 -10.08 -3.31
C PHE A 119 6.28 -11.28 -2.38
N CYS A 120 5.25 -11.99 -1.93
CA CYS A 120 5.39 -13.23 -1.18
C CYS A 120 4.45 -14.31 -1.70
N ASN A 121 4.86 -15.58 -1.59
CA ASN A 121 4.11 -16.73 -2.12
C ASN A 121 2.94 -17.10 -1.21
N GLU A 122 3.04 -16.76 0.06
CA GLU A 122 2.07 -17.09 1.10
C GLU A 122 0.80 -16.25 0.96
N TYR A 123 0.85 -15.12 0.25
CA TYR A 123 -0.26 -14.19 0.14
C TYR A 123 -1.34 -14.67 -0.83
N ARG A 124 -2.55 -14.87 -0.31
CA ARG A 124 -3.70 -15.37 -1.07
C ARG A 124 -4.55 -14.24 -1.64
N ARG A 125 -4.18 -13.76 -2.83
CA ARG A 125 -4.91 -12.71 -3.59
C ARG A 125 -6.43 -12.94 -3.67
N LYS A 126 -6.88 -14.20 -3.81
CA LYS A 126 -8.31 -14.55 -3.99
C LYS A 126 -9.17 -14.33 -2.74
N ALA A 127 -8.57 -14.21 -1.55
CA ALA A 127 -9.34 -13.99 -0.31
C ALA A 127 -9.79 -12.52 -0.16
N GLN A 128 -9.07 -11.59 -0.79
CA GLN A 128 -9.21 -10.15 -0.57
C GLN A 128 -10.06 -9.43 -1.62
N ILE A 129 -10.20 -10.02 -2.82
CA ILE A 129 -11.05 -9.46 -3.88
C ILE A 129 -12.48 -9.95 -3.66
N ARG A 130 -13.40 -9.03 -3.37
CA ARG A 130 -14.82 -9.33 -3.19
C ARG A 130 -15.49 -9.69 -4.53
N ARG A 131 -16.74 -10.16 -4.46
CA ARG A 131 -17.54 -10.56 -5.65
C ARG A 131 -17.64 -9.46 -6.73
N HIS A 132 -17.46 -8.20 -6.36
CA HIS A 132 -17.53 -7.03 -7.26
C HIS A 132 -16.16 -6.43 -7.62
N GLY A 133 -15.04 -7.08 -7.29
CA GLY A 133 -13.71 -6.58 -7.61
C GLY A 133 -13.13 -5.59 -6.60
N GLU A 134 -13.89 -5.22 -5.57
CA GLU A 134 -13.46 -4.31 -4.51
C GLU A 134 -12.41 -4.98 -3.60
N PHE A 135 -11.36 -4.24 -3.28
CA PHE A 135 -10.33 -4.61 -2.33
C PHE A 135 -10.67 -4.04 -0.95
N GLU A 136 -10.63 -4.86 0.10
CA GLU A 136 -11.07 -4.48 1.44
C GLU A 136 -9.88 -4.35 2.41
N LEU A 137 -9.62 -3.14 2.88
CA LEU A 137 -8.68 -2.86 3.96
C LEU A 137 -9.38 -3.01 5.30
N ASN A 138 -8.93 -3.97 6.10
CA ASN A 138 -9.45 -4.22 7.44
C ASN A 138 -8.46 -3.72 8.50
N PHE A 139 -8.72 -2.57 9.09
CA PHE A 139 -7.91 -1.99 10.15
C PHE A 139 -8.07 -2.75 11.46
N THR A 140 -6.99 -2.87 12.23
CA THR A 140 -7.03 -3.57 13.53
C THR A 140 -7.94 -2.86 14.54
N HIS A 141 -8.56 -3.62 15.45
CA HIS A 141 -9.57 -3.07 16.38
C HIS A 141 -9.01 -1.99 17.34
N SER A 142 -7.75 -2.12 17.75
CA SER A 142 -7.07 -1.16 18.63
C SER A 142 -6.80 0.20 17.99
N ALA A 143 -6.80 0.28 16.66
CA ALA A 143 -6.48 1.50 15.92
C ALA A 143 -7.63 1.99 15.03
N GLY A 144 -8.59 1.11 14.70
CA GLY A 144 -9.18 1.20 13.38
C GLY A 144 -10.18 2.34 13.13
N ASP A 145 -10.75 2.98 14.16
CA ASP A 145 -11.65 4.11 13.93
C ASP A 145 -10.91 5.33 13.37
N SER A 146 -9.94 5.82 14.14
CA SER A 146 -9.07 6.94 13.73
C SER A 146 -8.28 6.57 12.49
N ASP A 147 -7.69 5.37 12.45
CA ASP A 147 -6.85 4.96 11.33
C ASP A 147 -7.63 4.85 10.01
N SER A 148 -8.85 4.29 10.04
CA SER A 148 -9.67 4.19 8.83
C SER A 148 -10.14 5.55 8.34
N GLU A 149 -10.48 6.44 9.28
CA GLU A 149 -10.89 7.80 8.95
C GLU A 149 -9.73 8.63 8.41
N ASP A 150 -8.56 8.56 9.05
CA ASP A 150 -7.34 9.26 8.63
C ASP A 150 -6.83 8.73 7.29
N ALA A 151 -6.89 7.42 7.06
CA ALA A 151 -6.52 6.83 5.76
C ALA A 151 -7.41 7.34 4.63
N VAL A 152 -8.73 7.44 4.85
CA VAL A 152 -9.67 7.99 3.86
C VAL A 152 -9.43 9.49 3.69
N ARG A 153 -9.31 10.25 4.78
CA ARG A 153 -9.04 11.71 4.74
C ARG A 153 -7.76 12.06 4.01
N VAL A 154 -6.68 11.30 4.22
CA VAL A 154 -5.40 11.50 3.53
C VAL A 154 -5.56 11.43 2.01
N ILE A 155 -6.49 10.60 1.56
CA ILE A 155 -6.69 10.28 0.16
C ILE A 155 -7.78 11.15 -0.49
N ASP A 156 -8.77 11.57 0.29
CA ASP A 156 -9.94 12.39 -0.13
C ASP A 156 -9.60 13.89 -0.25
N VAL A 157 -8.43 14.32 0.22
CA VAL A 157 -7.94 15.68 -0.03
C VAL A 157 -7.41 15.74 -1.48
N PRO A 158 -7.97 16.60 -2.35
CA PRO A 158 -7.44 16.80 -3.68
C PRO A 158 -5.97 17.24 -3.58
N PRO A 159 -5.07 16.73 -4.42
CA PRO A 159 -3.70 17.24 -4.44
C PRO A 159 -3.76 18.76 -4.66
N ALA A 160 -3.09 19.51 -3.78
CA ALA A 160 -3.04 20.97 -3.88
C ALA A 160 -2.52 21.34 -5.29
N GLN A 161 -3.30 22.15 -6.00
CA GLN A 161 -2.99 22.64 -7.35
C GLN A 161 -1.76 23.55 -7.34
#